data_AF-A0A7I8W542-F1
#
_entry.id   AF-A0A7I8W542-F1
#
_cell.length_a   1.000
_cell.length_b   1.000
_cell.length_c   1.000
_cell.angle_alpha   90.00
_cell.angle_beta   90.00
_cell.angle_gamma   90.00
#
_symmetry.space_group_name_H-M   'P 1'
#
loop_
_entity.id
_entity.type
_entity.pdbx_description
1 polymer ?
#
loop_
_entity_poly.entity_id
_entity_poly.type
_entity_poly.pdbx_seq_one_letter_code
_entity_poly.pdbx_strand_id
1 'polypeptide(L)'
;MGENDVNRPVFERSFGQIGIYMDIIEAVPKNKDEYGLRHYYIQDLEERFLSELQNTRLDKIKGLFEKQRIWKGVIIESFDKGIVMKIGLNDMEAIEEVWSQHQTNQLQDILQSTLVGYPMKENLRITDIRLRVRLYEDEYKGCKNELSLPDSKFNLVDKPNDLYMLRLVKTFQKQQIEPQLQNFHKGASSINNCLSELLLGLKRFLPKDIVVESRQHLISLVEDHLRGKKYANLDLINKFCQILGDVVNFWASLTEGVLYPLAQVHMQCESPSQRQFHKDLRDRVNEATNSGKIDFNWTKMKHGSILRRILPKESERFSGLCSILPILVDKLDDFDHDLHEYLSSFPIAIQVL
;
A
#
# COMPACT_ATOMS: atom_id res chain seq x y z
N MET A 1 -2.94 -0.07 -42.21
CA MET A 1 -3.24 1.35 -42.49
C MET A 1 -4.07 1.84 -41.31
N GLY A 2 -3.40 2.43 -40.31
CA GLY A 2 -4.08 2.95 -39.13
C GLY A 2 -4.72 4.28 -39.46
N GLU A 3 -5.94 4.50 -38.98
CA GLU A 3 -6.54 5.82 -38.95
C GLU A 3 -5.59 6.74 -38.16
N ASN A 4 -4.89 7.63 -38.86
CA ASN A 4 -4.26 8.77 -38.22
C ASN A 4 -5.40 9.67 -37.75
N ASP A 5 -5.91 9.41 -36.55
CA ASP A 5 -6.85 10.28 -35.86
C ASP A 5 -6.14 11.61 -35.61
N VAL A 6 -6.36 12.57 -36.50
CA VAL A 6 -5.72 13.90 -36.51
C VAL A 6 -5.93 14.65 -35.18
N ASN A 7 -6.91 14.22 -34.37
CA ASN A 7 -7.24 14.81 -33.08
C ASN A 7 -6.61 14.08 -31.87
N ARG A 8 -5.84 13.01 -32.08
CA ARG A 8 -5.14 12.31 -30.99
C ARG A 8 -4.06 13.22 -30.41
N PRO A 9 -4.06 13.49 -29.09
CA PRO A 9 -2.96 14.20 -28.43
C PRO A 9 -1.61 13.56 -28.73
N VAL A 10 -0.58 14.38 -28.93
CA VAL A 10 0.77 13.87 -29.22
C VAL A 10 1.31 13.15 -27.99
N PHE A 11 1.42 11.83 -28.10
CA PHE A 11 2.05 10.95 -27.11
C PHE A 11 3.32 10.36 -27.72
N GLU A 12 4.48 10.81 -27.22
CA GLU A 12 5.75 10.17 -27.54
C GLU A 12 5.91 8.90 -26.71
N ARG A 13 5.60 7.77 -27.35
CA ARG A 13 5.65 6.45 -26.73
C ARG A 13 7.09 6.00 -26.51
N SER A 14 7.41 5.57 -25.29
CA SER A 14 8.65 4.82 -25.02
C SER A 14 8.40 3.31 -24.99
N PHE A 15 9.49 2.54 -24.98
CA PHE A 15 9.42 1.08 -24.90
C PHE A 15 8.60 0.61 -23.69
N GLY A 16 7.68 -0.33 -23.90
CA GLY A 16 6.85 -0.92 -22.85
C GLY A 16 5.77 0.02 -22.28
N GLN A 17 5.49 1.14 -22.97
CA GLN A 17 4.51 2.12 -22.54
C GLN A 17 3.34 2.25 -23.52
N ILE A 18 2.18 2.63 -22.96
CA ILE A 18 0.98 3.04 -23.69
C ILE A 18 0.36 4.29 -23.04
N GLY A 19 -0.42 5.03 -23.81
CA GLY A 19 -1.18 6.18 -23.35
C GLY A 19 -2.64 5.80 -23.12
N ILE A 20 -3.18 6.17 -21.96
CA ILE A 20 -4.62 6.17 -21.72
C ILE A 20 -5.13 7.60 -21.88
N TYR A 21 -5.99 7.82 -22.86
CA TYR A 21 -6.49 9.13 -23.24
C TYR A 21 -7.81 9.40 -22.55
N MET A 22 -7.94 10.56 -21.91
CA MET A 22 -9.14 10.95 -21.16
C MET A 22 -9.68 12.27 -21.67
N ASP A 23 -10.98 12.32 -21.97
CA ASP A 23 -11.68 13.55 -22.32
C ASP A 23 -12.75 13.87 -21.26
N ILE A 24 -12.92 15.15 -20.92
CA ILE A 24 -14.03 15.59 -20.07
C ILE A 24 -15.26 15.83 -20.95
N ILE A 25 -16.22 14.89 -20.93
CA ILE A 25 -17.42 15.00 -21.77
C ILE A 25 -18.56 15.74 -21.08
N GLU A 26 -18.59 15.70 -19.75
CA GLU A 26 -19.61 16.35 -18.94
C GLU A 26 -19.02 16.75 -17.59
N ALA A 27 -19.41 17.92 -17.09
CA ALA A 27 -19.05 18.38 -15.75
C ALA A 27 -20.13 19.33 -15.22
N VAL A 28 -20.42 19.20 -13.93
CA VAL A 28 -21.42 19.99 -13.21
C VAL A 28 -20.67 20.86 -12.18
N PRO A 29 -20.64 22.19 -12.34
CA PRO A 29 -19.99 23.08 -11.39
C PRO A 29 -20.78 23.15 -10.08
N LYS A 30 -20.10 23.46 -8.97
CA LYS A 30 -20.75 23.75 -7.70
C LYS A 30 -21.54 25.05 -7.74
N ASN A 31 -20.98 26.08 -8.38
CA ASN A 31 -21.64 27.37 -8.57
C ASN A 31 -22.14 27.47 -10.01
N LYS A 32 -23.46 27.54 -10.18
CA LYS A 32 -24.09 27.63 -11.50
C LYS A 32 -23.86 28.98 -12.18
N ASP A 33 -23.49 30.01 -11.42
CA ASP A 33 -23.24 31.36 -11.94
C ASP A 33 -21.81 31.54 -12.48
N GLU A 34 -20.92 30.56 -12.27
CA GLU A 34 -19.58 30.51 -12.87
C GLU A 34 -19.63 30.07 -14.35
N TYR A 35 -20.82 29.82 -14.91
CA TYR A 35 -21.00 29.30 -16.26
C TYR A 35 -20.91 30.40 -17.33
N GLY A 36 -19.73 30.53 -17.94
CA GLY A 36 -19.58 31.17 -19.24
C GLY A 36 -20.04 30.27 -20.39
N LEU A 37 -19.48 30.45 -21.59
CA LEU A 37 -19.70 29.50 -22.69
C LEU A 37 -19.14 28.12 -22.30
N ARG A 38 -19.95 27.06 -22.43
CA ARG A 38 -19.63 25.68 -22.03
C ARG A 38 -18.24 25.22 -22.51
N HIS A 39 -17.86 25.58 -23.74
CA HIS A 39 -16.58 25.17 -24.30
C HIS A 39 -15.37 25.73 -23.53
N TYR A 40 -15.39 27.02 -23.18
CA TYR A 40 -14.32 27.63 -22.38
C TYR A 40 -14.26 27.05 -20.96
N TYR A 41 -15.42 26.76 -20.37
CA TYR A 41 -15.47 26.13 -19.05
C TYR A 41 -14.83 24.73 -19.06
N ILE A 42 -15.16 23.89 -20.07
CA ILE A 42 -14.57 22.55 -20.18
C ILE A 42 -13.08 22.63 -20.42
N GLN A 43 -12.60 23.51 -21.30
CA GLN A 43 -11.17 23.67 -21.55
C GLN A 43 -10.39 24.10 -20.30
N ASP A 44 -10.89 25.10 -19.56
CA ASP A 44 -10.30 25.51 -18.28
C ASP A 44 -10.33 24.37 -17.25
N LEU A 45 -11.42 23.60 -17.21
CA LEU A 45 -11.54 22.43 -16.33
C LEU A 45 -10.54 21.33 -16.70
N GLU A 46 -10.29 21.07 -17.99
CA GLU A 46 -9.30 20.11 -18.45
C GLU A 46 -7.88 20.50 -18.01
N GLU A 47 -7.53 21.79 -18.10
CA GLU A 47 -6.24 22.31 -17.62
C GLU A 47 -6.10 22.17 -16.10
N ARG A 48 -7.15 22.53 -15.34
CA ARG A 48 -7.15 22.37 -13.88
C ARG A 48 -7.11 20.89 -13.47
N PHE A 49 -7.86 20.02 -14.13
CA PHE A 49 -7.87 18.59 -13.86
C PHE A 49 -6.50 17.96 -14.13
N LEU A 50 -5.87 18.30 -15.28
CA LEU A 50 -4.52 17.85 -15.57
C LEU A 50 -3.52 18.35 -14.51
N SER A 51 -3.62 19.61 -14.09
CA SER A 51 -2.75 20.17 -13.06
C SER A 51 -2.88 19.41 -11.73
N GLU A 52 -4.11 19.10 -11.30
CA GLU A 52 -4.33 18.29 -10.09
C GLU A 52 -3.75 16.88 -10.23
N LEU A 53 -3.90 16.24 -11.39
CA LEU A 53 -3.30 14.92 -11.65
C LEU A 53 -1.77 14.96 -11.62
N GLN A 54 -1.15 15.97 -12.25
CA GLN A 54 0.31 16.16 -12.28
C GLN A 54 0.89 16.49 -10.90
N ASN A 55 0.15 17.21 -10.06
CA ASN A 55 0.55 17.54 -8.70
C ASN A 55 0.32 16.39 -7.71
N THR A 56 -0.44 15.37 -8.11
CA THR A 56 -0.72 14.22 -7.25
C THR A 56 0.44 13.22 -7.31
N ARG A 57 0.85 12.74 -6.13
CA ARG A 57 1.89 11.71 -6.00
C ARG A 57 1.46 10.40 -6.66
N LEU A 58 2.29 9.89 -7.58
CA LEU A 58 2.00 8.67 -8.35
C LEU A 58 1.87 7.42 -7.46
N ASP A 59 2.65 7.31 -6.38
CA ASP A 59 2.52 6.21 -5.41
C ASP A 59 1.16 6.21 -4.69
N LYS A 60 0.56 7.39 -4.48
CA LYS A 60 -0.78 7.49 -3.89
C LYS A 60 -1.85 7.07 -4.87
N ILE A 61 -1.73 7.44 -6.15
CA ILE A 61 -2.63 6.98 -7.20
C ILE A 61 -2.52 5.46 -7.36
N LYS A 62 -1.29 4.94 -7.44
CA LYS A 62 -1.05 3.49 -7.48
C LYS A 62 -1.69 2.77 -6.29
N GLY A 63 -1.59 3.34 -5.11
CA GLY A 63 -2.25 2.82 -3.92
C GLY A 63 -3.76 2.65 -4.05
N LEU A 64 -4.44 3.53 -4.80
CA LEU A 64 -5.88 3.40 -5.06
C LEU A 64 -6.20 2.20 -5.95
N PHE A 65 -5.38 1.93 -6.97
CA PHE A 65 -5.52 0.75 -7.82
C PHE A 65 -5.20 -0.55 -7.06
N GLU A 66 -4.13 -0.55 -6.26
CA GLU A 66 -3.75 -1.71 -5.44
C GLU A 66 -4.84 -2.06 -4.39
N LYS A 67 -5.49 -1.05 -3.78
CA LYS A 67 -6.64 -1.27 -2.86
C LYS A 67 -7.80 -1.98 -3.55
N GLN A 68 -8.02 -1.70 -4.83
CA GLN A 68 -9.04 -2.35 -5.66
C GLN A 68 -8.58 -3.68 -6.26
N ARG A 69 -7.30 -4.05 -6.06
CA ARG A 69 -6.67 -5.28 -6.59
C ARG A 69 -6.65 -5.37 -8.12
N ILE A 70 -6.61 -4.21 -8.77
CA ILE A 70 -6.53 -4.09 -10.23
C ILE A 70 -5.16 -3.55 -10.62
N TRP A 71 -4.79 -3.74 -11.89
CA TRP A 71 -3.59 -3.14 -12.47
C TRP A 71 -2.29 -3.58 -11.78
N LYS A 72 -2.21 -4.87 -11.45
CA LYS A 72 -0.93 -5.45 -11.02
C LYS A 72 0.02 -5.40 -12.21
N GLY A 73 1.27 -5.01 -11.96
CA GLY A 73 2.26 -4.86 -13.05
C GLY A 73 2.10 -3.61 -13.92
N VAL A 74 1.12 -2.73 -13.65
CA VAL A 74 1.00 -1.42 -14.31
C VAL A 74 1.71 -0.35 -13.50
N ILE A 75 2.60 0.40 -14.15
CA ILE A 75 3.34 1.55 -13.61
C ILE A 75 2.72 2.83 -14.16
N ILE A 76 2.54 3.85 -13.32
CA ILE A 76 2.04 5.15 -13.75
C ILE A 76 3.27 6.03 -13.98
N GLU A 77 3.49 6.47 -15.22
CA GLU A 77 4.69 7.21 -15.59
C GLU A 77 4.49 8.72 -15.46
N SER A 78 3.39 9.24 -16.01
CA SER A 78 3.05 10.66 -15.90
C SER A 78 1.62 10.93 -16.37
N PHE A 79 1.20 12.19 -16.17
CA PHE A 79 0.03 12.77 -16.82
C PHE A 79 0.50 13.91 -17.72
N ASP A 80 0.15 13.83 -19.00
CA ASP A 80 0.63 14.74 -20.03
C ASP A 80 -0.50 15.58 -20.64
N LYS A 81 -0.13 16.58 -21.44
CA LYS A 81 -1.07 17.47 -22.14
C LYS A 81 -2.10 16.68 -22.93
N GLY A 82 -3.35 17.14 -22.91
CA GLY A 82 -4.50 16.39 -23.45
C GLY A 82 -4.98 15.27 -22.54
N ILE A 83 -4.68 15.35 -21.24
CA ILE A 83 -5.07 14.41 -20.18
C ILE A 83 -4.73 12.97 -20.60
N VAL A 84 -3.46 12.77 -20.98
CA VAL A 84 -2.94 11.45 -21.32
C VAL A 84 -2.24 10.88 -20.10
N MET A 85 -2.77 9.80 -19.55
CA MET A 85 -2.08 9.03 -18.52
C MET A 85 -1.12 8.05 -19.19
N LYS A 86 0.17 8.32 -19.05
CA LYS A 86 1.22 7.42 -19.51
C LYS A 86 1.36 6.28 -18.52
N ILE A 87 1.29 5.04 -19.01
CA ILE A 87 1.53 3.86 -18.19
C ILE A 87 2.63 2.99 -18.78
N GLY A 88 3.46 2.44 -17.89
CA GLY A 88 4.42 1.37 -18.18
C GLY A 88 3.83 0.01 -17.78
N LEU A 89 4.24 -1.04 -18.48
CA LEU A 89 3.72 -2.39 -18.28
C LEU A 89 4.89 -3.35 -18.01
N ASN A 90 4.80 -4.09 -16.91
CA ASN A 90 5.85 -5.01 -16.49
C ASN A 90 5.80 -6.34 -17.25
N ASP A 91 4.61 -6.78 -17.68
CA ASP A 91 4.39 -8.11 -18.24
C ASP A 91 3.18 -8.17 -19.18
N MET A 92 3.05 -9.33 -19.82
CA MET A 92 1.95 -9.62 -20.75
C MET A 92 0.59 -9.72 -20.06
N GLU A 93 0.53 -10.04 -18.77
CA GLU A 93 -0.74 -10.12 -18.05
C GLU A 93 -1.32 -8.71 -17.85
N ALA A 94 -0.47 -7.75 -17.45
CA ALA A 94 -0.85 -6.36 -17.24
C ALA A 94 -1.40 -5.70 -18.51
N ILE A 95 -0.78 -5.92 -19.67
CA ILE A 95 -1.25 -5.31 -20.93
C ILE A 95 -2.58 -5.91 -21.39
N GLU A 96 -2.77 -7.22 -21.26
CA GLU A 96 -4.02 -7.88 -21.62
C GLU A 96 -5.15 -7.51 -20.66
N GLU A 97 -4.84 -7.33 -19.35
CA GLU A 97 -5.80 -6.84 -18.37
C GLU A 97 -6.32 -5.44 -18.77
N VAL A 98 -5.42 -4.48 -19.02
CA VAL A 98 -5.78 -3.11 -19.40
C VAL A 98 -6.56 -3.09 -20.71
N TRP A 99 -6.13 -3.87 -21.71
CA TRP A 99 -6.81 -3.96 -23.00
C TRP A 99 -8.21 -4.56 -22.89
N SER A 100 -8.37 -5.65 -22.14
CA SER A 100 -9.66 -6.29 -21.88
C SER A 100 -10.63 -5.34 -21.16
N GLN A 101 -10.14 -4.60 -20.16
CA GLN A 101 -10.91 -3.58 -19.46
C GLN A 101 -11.35 -2.45 -20.41
N HIS A 102 -10.51 -2.08 -21.37
CA HIS A 102 -10.89 -1.11 -22.40
C HIS A 102 -12.01 -1.65 -23.30
N GLN A 103 -11.86 -2.87 -23.83
CA GLN A 103 -12.84 -3.49 -24.73
C GLN A 103 -14.21 -3.69 -24.08
N THR A 104 -14.25 -3.87 -22.76
CA THR A 104 -15.47 -4.07 -21.97
C THR A 104 -16.02 -2.78 -21.36
N ASN A 105 -15.46 -1.60 -21.70
CA ASN A 105 -15.74 -0.29 -21.10
C ASN A 105 -15.49 -0.17 -19.59
N GLN A 106 -14.99 -1.21 -18.93
CA GLN A 106 -14.67 -1.20 -17.49
C GLN A 106 -13.54 -0.22 -17.15
N LEU A 107 -12.62 0.01 -18.10
CA LEU A 107 -11.51 0.94 -17.94
C LEU A 107 -11.99 2.37 -17.60
N GLN A 108 -13.11 2.80 -18.21
CA GLN A 108 -13.68 4.11 -17.92
C GLN A 108 -14.18 4.19 -16.48
N ASP A 109 -14.91 3.18 -16.01
CA ASP A 109 -15.47 3.14 -14.66
C ASP A 109 -14.35 3.07 -13.59
N ILE A 110 -13.29 2.31 -13.88
CA ILE A 110 -12.09 2.23 -13.05
C ILE A 110 -11.45 3.61 -12.91
N LEU A 111 -11.15 4.29 -14.01
CA LEU A 111 -10.50 5.60 -13.97
C LEU A 111 -11.40 6.69 -13.38
N GLN A 112 -12.69 6.67 -13.71
CA GLN A 112 -13.68 7.58 -13.15
C GLN A 112 -13.76 7.45 -11.62
N SER A 113 -13.88 6.23 -11.09
CA SER A 113 -14.00 6.02 -9.64
C SER A 113 -12.68 6.24 -8.89
N THR A 114 -11.55 5.99 -9.55
CA THR A 114 -10.22 6.08 -8.93
C THR A 114 -9.66 7.50 -8.95
N LEU A 115 -9.72 8.20 -10.09
CA LEU A 115 -9.13 9.52 -10.25
C LEU A 115 -10.09 10.65 -9.83
N VAL A 116 -11.39 10.43 -9.94
CA VAL A 116 -12.42 11.43 -9.62
C VAL A 116 -13.04 11.17 -8.24
N GLY A 117 -12.18 11.13 -7.22
CA GLY A 117 -12.61 11.07 -5.83
C GLY A 117 -13.19 12.40 -5.33
N TYR A 118 -13.74 12.37 -4.10
CA TYR A 118 -14.23 13.57 -3.42
C TYR A 118 -13.19 14.72 -3.37
N PRO A 119 -11.91 14.49 -3.01
CA PRO A 119 -10.92 15.56 -2.98
C PRO A 119 -10.71 16.24 -4.34
N MET A 120 -10.69 15.46 -5.42
CA MET A 120 -10.56 15.99 -6.78
C MET A 120 -11.76 16.88 -7.13
N LYS A 121 -12.98 16.43 -6.83
CA LYS A 121 -14.20 17.22 -7.08
C LYS A 121 -14.23 18.53 -6.29
N GLU A 122 -13.77 18.50 -5.03
CA GLU A 122 -13.63 19.69 -4.20
C GLU A 122 -12.63 20.69 -4.80
N ASN A 123 -11.42 20.24 -5.17
CA ASN A 123 -10.37 21.09 -5.72
C ASN A 123 -10.79 21.75 -7.04
N LEU A 124 -11.50 20.99 -7.89
CA LEU A 124 -12.01 21.48 -9.17
C LEU A 124 -13.29 22.32 -9.06
N ARG A 125 -13.89 22.42 -7.86
CA ARG A 125 -15.17 23.09 -7.59
C ARG A 125 -16.34 22.55 -8.41
N ILE A 126 -16.38 21.23 -8.57
CA ILE A 126 -17.44 20.52 -9.30
C ILE A 126 -18.22 19.60 -8.35
N THR A 127 -19.48 19.33 -8.68
CA THR A 127 -20.26 18.28 -8.02
C THR A 127 -20.12 16.96 -8.75
N ASP A 128 -19.99 17.01 -10.07
CA ASP A 128 -19.83 15.82 -10.89
C ASP A 128 -19.03 16.08 -12.16
N ILE A 129 -18.41 15.02 -12.68
CA ILE A 129 -17.65 15.03 -13.93
C ILE A 129 -17.68 13.63 -14.51
N ARG A 130 -17.80 13.55 -15.82
CA ARG A 130 -17.78 12.30 -16.58
C ARG A 130 -16.62 12.31 -17.56
N LEU A 131 -15.76 11.32 -17.40
CA LEU A 131 -14.64 11.06 -18.29
C LEU A 131 -15.07 10.12 -19.41
N ARG A 132 -14.52 10.36 -20.60
CA ARG A 132 -14.46 9.37 -21.67
C ARG A 132 -13.04 8.86 -21.73
N VAL A 133 -12.86 7.54 -21.74
CA VAL A 133 -11.53 6.92 -21.80
C VAL A 133 -11.34 6.22 -23.14
N ARG A 134 -10.16 6.39 -23.74
CA ARG A 134 -9.76 5.73 -24.97
C ARG A 134 -8.38 5.12 -24.85
N LEU A 135 -8.21 3.97 -25.49
CA LEU A 135 -6.94 3.34 -25.74
C LEU A 135 -6.84 3.08 -27.25
N TYR A 136 -5.64 3.19 -27.82
CA TYR A 136 -5.47 2.94 -29.24
C TYR A 136 -4.81 1.59 -29.50
N GLU A 137 -5.34 0.86 -30.49
CA GLU A 137 -4.93 -0.51 -30.79
C GLU A 137 -3.47 -0.59 -31.31
N ASP A 138 -2.99 0.45 -31.97
CA ASP A 138 -1.62 0.55 -32.46
C ASP A 138 -0.60 0.60 -31.31
N GLU A 139 -0.87 1.39 -30.26
CA GLU A 139 -0.09 1.43 -29.03
C GLU A 139 -0.12 0.08 -28.30
N TYR A 140 -1.31 -0.51 -28.14
CA TYR A 140 -1.45 -1.84 -27.54
C TYR A 140 -0.63 -2.88 -28.28
N LYS A 141 -0.78 -2.99 -29.61
CA LYS A 141 -0.02 -3.95 -30.43
C LYS A 141 1.48 -3.67 -30.38
N GLY A 142 1.88 -2.40 -30.42
CA GLY A 142 3.28 -1.99 -30.32
C GLY A 142 3.90 -2.43 -29.00
N CYS A 143 3.26 -2.10 -27.89
CA CYS A 143 3.75 -2.47 -26.56
C CYS A 143 3.71 -3.99 -26.33
N LYS A 144 2.66 -4.69 -26.81
CA LYS A 144 2.57 -6.15 -26.74
C LYS A 144 3.74 -6.83 -27.45
N ASN A 145 4.10 -6.35 -28.64
CA ASN A 145 5.23 -6.88 -29.38
C ASN A 145 6.55 -6.63 -28.65
N GLU A 146 6.72 -5.46 -28.02
CA GLU A 146 7.91 -5.13 -27.23
C GLU A 146 8.05 -6.01 -25.99
N LEU A 147 6.96 -6.26 -25.27
CA LEU A 147 6.93 -7.14 -24.09
C LEU A 147 7.19 -8.61 -24.45
N SER A 148 6.99 -9.00 -25.72
CA SER A 148 7.33 -10.34 -26.21
C SER A 148 8.81 -10.54 -26.48
N LEU A 149 9.61 -9.47 -26.51
CA LEU A 149 11.06 -9.54 -26.67
C LEU A 149 11.73 -9.94 -25.35
N PRO A 150 12.78 -10.79 -25.38
CA PRO A 150 13.44 -11.26 -24.17
C PRO A 150 14.13 -10.12 -23.39
N ASP A 151 13.94 -10.14 -22.06
CA ASP A 151 14.55 -9.30 -21.00
C ASP A 151 15.24 -8.01 -21.46
N SER A 152 14.45 -7.03 -21.89
CA SER A 152 14.92 -5.65 -21.97
C SER A 152 15.12 -5.12 -20.54
N LYS A 153 16.38 -5.06 -20.09
CA LYS A 153 16.71 -4.41 -18.82
C LYS A 153 16.65 -2.90 -18.99
N PHE A 154 16.01 -2.23 -18.03
CA PHE A 154 16.05 -0.77 -17.96
C PHE A 154 17.21 -0.35 -17.07
N ASN A 155 17.95 0.66 -17.54
CA ASN A 155 18.90 1.35 -16.67
C ASN A 155 18.12 2.28 -15.75
N LEU A 156 18.29 2.11 -14.44
CA LEU A 156 17.60 2.92 -13.43
C LEU A 156 17.89 4.43 -13.59
N VAL A 157 19.06 4.80 -14.11
CA VAL A 157 19.42 6.22 -14.34
C VAL A 157 18.49 6.87 -15.36
N ASP A 158 17.99 6.11 -16.33
CA ASP A 158 17.09 6.59 -17.38
C ASP A 158 15.62 6.57 -16.94
N LYS A 159 15.37 6.17 -15.68
CA LYS A 159 14.05 6.02 -15.07
C LYS A 159 13.93 6.86 -13.80
N PRO A 160 13.71 8.19 -13.93
CA PRO A 160 13.69 9.11 -12.80
C PRO A 160 12.54 8.83 -11.82
N ASN A 161 11.42 8.32 -12.31
CA ASN A 161 10.27 7.93 -11.48
C ASN A 161 10.63 6.76 -10.55
N ASP A 162 11.19 5.69 -11.10
CA ASP A 162 11.66 4.52 -10.33
C ASP A 162 12.68 4.93 -9.26
N LEU A 163 13.65 5.79 -9.62
CA LEU A 163 14.63 6.32 -8.68
C LEU A 163 13.96 7.14 -7.57
N TYR A 164 12.97 7.95 -7.90
CA TYR A 164 12.18 8.70 -6.93
C TYR A 164 11.41 7.77 -5.98
N MET A 165 10.78 6.71 -6.49
CA MET A 165 10.08 5.71 -5.67
C MET A 165 11.03 5.01 -4.69
N LEU A 166 12.20 4.57 -5.15
CA LEU A 166 13.22 3.97 -4.30
C LEU A 166 13.71 4.93 -3.20
N ARG A 167 13.85 6.23 -3.51
CA ARG A 167 14.19 7.26 -2.52
C ARG A 167 13.08 7.47 -1.49
N LEU A 168 11.82 7.45 -1.90
CA LEU A 168 10.68 7.50 -0.96
C LEU A 168 10.74 6.35 0.03
N VAL A 169 10.96 5.13 -0.48
CA VAL A 169 11.08 3.93 0.36
C VAL A 169 12.27 4.05 1.31
N LYS A 170 13.45 4.46 0.82
CA LYS A 170 14.63 4.63 1.67
C LYS A 170 14.44 5.70 2.74
N THR A 171 13.76 6.80 2.39
CA THR A 171 13.42 7.87 3.33
C THR A 171 12.47 7.34 4.40
N PHE A 172 11.44 6.58 4.00
CA PHE A 172 10.50 5.96 4.93
C PHE A 172 11.20 4.95 5.85
N GLN A 173 12.13 4.14 5.34
CA GLN A 173 12.95 3.23 6.14
C GLN A 173 13.69 4.00 7.26
N LYS A 174 14.51 4.99 6.88
CA LYS A 174 15.32 5.76 7.83
C LYS A 174 14.50 6.59 8.82
N GLN A 175 13.41 7.22 8.36
CA GLN A 175 12.66 8.18 9.16
C GLN A 175 11.51 7.56 9.97
N GLN A 176 11.00 6.41 9.55
CA GLN A 176 9.82 5.78 10.16
C GLN A 176 10.12 4.37 10.66
N ILE A 177 10.68 3.48 9.83
CA ILE A 177 10.92 2.08 10.22
C ILE A 177 11.97 1.99 11.33
N GLU A 178 13.18 2.49 11.10
CA GLU A 178 14.29 2.35 12.07
C GLU A 178 13.93 2.95 13.45
N PRO A 179 13.33 4.17 13.57
CA PRO A 179 12.96 4.72 14.87
C PRO A 179 11.80 3.98 15.55
N GLN A 180 10.77 3.56 14.79
CA GLN A 180 9.63 2.85 15.35
C GLN A 180 10.02 1.44 15.80
N LEU A 181 10.90 0.78 15.07
CA LEU A 181 11.42 -0.53 15.44
C LEU A 181 12.13 -0.49 16.79
N GLN A 182 12.96 0.54 17.05
CA GLN A 182 13.56 0.75 18.37
C GLN A 182 12.52 0.98 19.47
N ASN A 183 11.45 1.72 19.18
CA ASN A 183 10.37 1.95 20.14
C ASN A 183 9.59 0.66 20.44
N PHE A 184 9.32 -0.15 19.43
CA PHE A 184 8.64 -1.43 19.59
C PHE A 184 9.49 -2.45 20.33
N HIS A 185 10.80 -2.50 20.09
CA HIS A 185 11.74 -3.30 20.89
C HIS A 185 11.72 -2.92 22.37
N LYS A 186 11.73 -1.61 22.68
CA LYS A 186 11.61 -1.11 24.06
C LYS A 186 10.25 -1.48 24.67
N GLY A 187 9.17 -1.32 23.91
CA GLY A 187 7.81 -1.67 24.33
C GLY A 187 7.66 -3.17 24.62
N ALA A 188 8.07 -4.02 23.69
CA ALA A 188 8.05 -5.47 23.81
C ALA A 188 8.92 -5.94 24.97
N SER A 189 10.13 -5.39 25.11
CA SER A 189 11.03 -5.69 26.24
C SER A 189 10.41 -5.30 27.59
N SER A 190 9.74 -4.14 27.66
CA SER A 190 9.03 -3.71 28.87
C SER A 190 7.92 -4.68 29.24
N ILE A 191 7.12 -5.15 28.28
CA ILE A 191 6.08 -6.16 28.56
C ILE A 191 6.71 -7.48 28.97
N ASN A 192 7.76 -7.91 28.29
CA ASN A 192 8.45 -9.16 28.54
C ASN A 192 9.08 -9.20 29.95
N ASN A 193 9.57 -8.07 30.45
CA ASN A 193 10.09 -7.95 31.82
C ASN A 193 8.96 -8.01 32.87
N CYS A 194 7.75 -7.57 32.51
CA CYS A 194 6.56 -7.62 33.37
C CYS A 194 5.65 -8.83 33.07
N LEU A 195 6.14 -9.84 32.33
CA LEU A 195 5.30 -10.94 31.84
C LEU A 195 4.62 -11.72 32.96
N SER A 196 5.35 -12.03 34.03
CA SER A 196 4.81 -12.73 35.20
C SER A 196 3.72 -11.93 35.91
N GLU A 197 3.86 -10.60 35.99
CA GLU A 197 2.85 -9.72 36.59
C GLU A 197 1.61 -9.59 35.71
N LEU A 198 1.80 -9.51 34.39
CA LEU A 198 0.71 -9.52 33.42
C LEU A 198 -0.11 -10.82 33.54
N LEU A 199 0.56 -11.97 33.52
CA LEU A 199 -0.08 -13.28 33.65
C LEU A 199 -0.77 -13.47 35.00
N LEU A 200 -0.15 -13.03 36.10
CA LEU A 200 -0.76 -13.06 37.42
C LEU A 200 -2.02 -12.17 37.47
N GLY A 201 -1.98 -11.01 36.81
CA GLY A 201 -3.11 -10.12 36.64
C GLY A 201 -4.27 -10.82 35.96
N LEU A 202 -4.03 -11.38 34.77
CA LEU A 202 -5.03 -12.13 33.99
C LEU A 202 -5.62 -13.29 34.79
N LYS A 203 -4.79 -14.08 35.47
CA LYS A 203 -5.26 -15.21 36.30
C LYS A 203 -6.14 -14.83 37.48
N ARG A 204 -5.99 -13.63 38.03
CA ARG A 204 -6.74 -13.19 39.22
C ARG A 204 -8.21 -12.93 38.90
N PHE A 205 -8.55 -12.57 37.67
CA PHE A 205 -9.92 -12.25 37.29
C PHE A 205 -10.50 -13.20 36.23
N LEU A 206 -9.68 -13.91 35.46
CA LEU A 206 -10.16 -14.88 34.49
C LEU A 206 -10.41 -16.27 35.14
N PRO A 207 -11.58 -16.88 34.92
CA PRO A 207 -11.83 -18.30 35.20
C PRO A 207 -10.74 -19.23 34.63
N LYS A 208 -10.56 -20.42 35.22
CA LYS A 208 -9.42 -21.31 34.93
C LYS A 208 -9.45 -21.93 33.53
N ASP A 209 -10.63 -22.02 32.95
CA ASP A 209 -10.99 -22.63 31.67
C ASP A 209 -10.92 -21.65 30.49
N ILE A 210 -10.78 -20.35 30.74
CA ILE A 210 -10.70 -19.35 29.67
C ILE A 210 -9.31 -19.36 29.02
N VAL A 211 -9.32 -19.51 27.69
CA VAL A 211 -8.19 -19.30 26.77
C VAL A 211 -8.39 -17.95 26.08
N VAL A 212 -7.35 -17.13 26.01
CA VAL A 212 -7.42 -15.83 25.31
C VAL A 212 -7.13 -16.06 23.83
N GLU A 213 -8.17 -15.98 23.02
CA GLU A 213 -8.11 -16.37 21.61
C GLU A 213 -7.76 -15.22 20.67
N SER A 214 -8.09 -13.98 21.01
CA SER A 214 -7.90 -12.82 20.13
C SER A 214 -7.82 -11.51 20.93
N ARG A 215 -7.49 -10.40 20.25
CA ARG A 215 -7.51 -9.06 20.86
C ARG A 215 -8.91 -8.68 21.29
N GLN A 216 -9.91 -8.95 20.45
CA GLN A 216 -11.30 -8.69 20.75
C GLN A 216 -11.74 -9.46 21.99
N HIS A 217 -11.42 -10.76 22.05
CA HIS A 217 -11.74 -11.59 23.20
C HIS A 217 -11.09 -11.04 24.48
N LEU A 218 -9.81 -10.63 24.42
CA LEU A 218 -9.15 -10.00 25.57
C LEU A 218 -9.86 -8.72 26.03
N ILE A 219 -10.23 -7.83 25.10
CA ILE A 219 -10.93 -6.57 25.41
C ILE A 219 -12.28 -6.87 26.08
N SER A 220 -13.08 -7.77 25.50
CA SER A 220 -14.37 -8.17 26.07
C SER A 220 -14.22 -8.78 27.47
N LEU A 221 -13.22 -9.65 27.68
CA LEU A 221 -12.94 -10.22 29.00
C LEU A 221 -12.59 -9.14 30.03
N VAL A 222 -11.79 -8.15 29.64
CA VAL A 222 -11.45 -7.00 30.49
C VAL A 222 -12.69 -6.18 30.82
N GLU A 223 -13.55 -5.88 29.84
CA GLU A 223 -14.78 -5.12 30.04
C GLU A 223 -15.78 -5.85 30.97
N ASP A 224 -15.98 -7.14 30.75
CA ASP A 224 -16.95 -7.95 31.49
C ASP A 224 -16.51 -8.22 32.94
N HIS A 225 -15.22 -8.47 33.18
CA HIS A 225 -14.73 -8.93 34.47
C HIS A 225 -14.15 -7.81 35.34
N LEU A 226 -13.77 -6.67 34.75
CA LEU A 226 -13.10 -5.55 35.44
C LEU A 226 -13.93 -4.27 35.51
N ARG A 227 -15.16 -4.24 34.96
CA ARG A 227 -16.05 -3.07 35.08
C ARG A 227 -16.23 -2.64 36.54
N GLY A 228 -15.82 -1.41 36.84
CA GLY A 228 -15.96 -0.80 38.17
C GLY A 228 -14.95 -1.26 39.24
N LYS A 229 -13.95 -2.09 38.89
CA LYS A 229 -12.92 -2.56 39.83
C LYS A 229 -11.54 -1.99 39.50
N LYS A 230 -10.87 -1.37 40.47
CA LYS A 230 -9.47 -0.94 40.33
C LYS A 230 -8.54 -2.12 40.60
N TYR A 231 -7.88 -2.62 39.57
CA TYR A 231 -6.81 -3.60 39.69
C TYR A 231 -5.49 -2.98 39.22
N ALA A 232 -4.43 -3.13 40.03
CA ALA A 232 -3.10 -2.63 39.70
C ALA A 232 -2.54 -3.15 38.36
N ASN A 233 -3.05 -4.29 37.87
CA ASN A 233 -2.56 -4.94 36.65
C ASN A 233 -3.34 -4.53 35.39
N LEU A 234 -4.40 -3.72 35.51
CA LEU A 234 -5.15 -3.19 34.37
C LEU A 234 -4.26 -2.30 33.49
N ASP A 235 -3.39 -1.51 34.12
CA ASP A 235 -2.47 -0.62 33.41
C ASP A 235 -1.50 -1.39 32.52
N LEU A 236 -1.03 -2.58 32.96
CA LEU A 236 -0.17 -3.45 32.16
C LEU A 236 -0.91 -4.06 30.96
N ILE A 237 -2.17 -4.46 31.13
CA ILE A 237 -3.00 -4.98 30.03
C ILE A 237 -3.27 -3.89 29.00
N ASN A 238 -3.63 -2.68 29.46
CA ASN A 238 -3.84 -1.52 28.60
C ASN A 238 -2.57 -1.15 27.84
N LYS A 239 -1.42 -1.13 28.52
CA LYS A 239 -0.11 -0.88 27.90
C LYS A 239 0.21 -1.93 26.84
N PHE A 240 -0.04 -3.21 27.10
CA PHE A 240 0.13 -4.28 26.11
C PHE A 240 -0.78 -4.06 24.88
N CYS A 241 -2.07 -3.83 25.10
CA CYS A 241 -3.05 -3.59 24.02
C CYS A 241 -2.74 -2.34 23.20
N GLN A 242 -2.17 -1.31 23.83
CA GLN A 242 -1.71 -0.10 23.17
C GLN A 242 -0.51 -0.40 22.27
N ILE A 243 0.57 -0.97 22.82
CA ILE A 243 1.78 -1.30 22.05
C ILE A 243 1.46 -2.24 20.88
N LEU A 244 0.64 -3.27 21.13
CA LEU A 244 0.18 -4.18 20.07
C LEU A 244 -0.62 -3.42 19.00
N GLY A 245 -1.50 -2.50 19.41
CA GLY A 245 -2.23 -1.64 18.48
C GLY A 245 -1.30 -0.78 17.62
N ASP A 246 -0.30 -0.17 18.24
CA ASP A 246 0.68 0.69 17.55
C ASP A 246 1.50 -0.12 16.53
N VAL A 247 1.95 -1.33 16.90
CA VAL A 247 2.68 -2.23 16.00
C VAL A 247 1.80 -2.66 14.81
N VAL A 248 0.55 -3.04 15.05
CA VAL A 248 -0.38 -3.45 13.98
C VAL A 248 -0.69 -2.29 13.04
N ASN A 249 -0.92 -1.09 13.58
CA ASN A 249 -1.16 0.11 12.76
C ASN A 249 0.09 0.47 11.93
N PHE A 250 1.28 0.27 12.49
CA PHE A 250 2.52 0.48 11.76
C PHE A 250 2.69 -0.49 10.61
N TRP A 251 2.41 -1.79 10.80
CA TRP A 251 2.37 -2.78 9.71
C TRP A 251 1.43 -2.38 8.58
N ALA A 252 0.24 -1.86 8.91
CA ALA A 252 -0.67 -1.33 7.89
C ALA A 252 -0.06 -0.15 7.13
N SER A 253 0.65 0.75 7.83
CA SER A 253 1.32 1.91 7.21
C SER A 253 2.43 1.53 6.23
N LEU A 254 3.08 0.36 6.39
CA LEU A 254 4.11 -0.12 5.45
C LEU A 254 3.54 -0.36 4.05
N THR A 255 2.24 -0.64 3.94
CA THR A 255 1.58 -0.76 2.64
C THR A 255 1.70 0.54 1.86
N GLU A 256 1.42 1.68 2.51
CA GLU A 256 1.46 2.98 1.85
C GLU A 256 2.87 3.57 1.77
N GLY A 257 3.72 3.31 2.76
CA GLY A 257 5.08 3.86 2.84
C GLY A 257 6.11 3.09 2.03
N VAL A 258 5.87 1.80 1.77
CA VAL A 258 6.81 0.90 1.10
C VAL A 258 6.18 0.21 -0.11
N LEU A 259 5.08 -0.53 0.08
CA LEU A 259 4.56 -1.39 -0.99
C LEU A 259 4.01 -0.62 -2.19
N TYR A 260 3.31 0.50 -1.99
CA TYR A 260 2.80 1.29 -3.12
C TYR A 260 3.92 1.96 -3.93
N PRO A 261 4.93 2.61 -3.32
CA PRO A 261 6.11 3.04 -4.05
C PRO A 261 6.83 1.90 -4.78
N LEU A 262 7.03 0.75 -4.15
CA LEU A 262 7.68 -0.39 -4.81
C LEU A 262 6.85 -0.94 -5.98
N ALA A 263 5.52 -0.91 -5.89
CA ALA A 263 4.63 -1.25 -6.99
C ALA A 263 4.65 -0.22 -8.15
N GLN A 264 5.37 0.89 -8.00
CA GLN A 264 5.68 1.87 -9.06
C GLN A 264 7.10 1.74 -9.62
N VAL A 265 7.88 0.74 -9.18
CA VAL A 265 9.16 0.42 -9.77
C VAL A 265 8.95 -0.64 -10.86
N HIS A 266 9.53 -0.39 -12.03
CA HIS A 266 9.52 -1.31 -13.16
C HIS A 266 10.27 -2.59 -12.80
N MET A 267 9.65 -3.72 -13.12
CA MET A 267 10.25 -5.03 -12.91
C MET A 267 11.55 -5.20 -13.73
N GLN A 268 11.67 -4.49 -14.85
CA GLN A 268 12.85 -4.46 -15.72
C GLN A 268 14.05 -3.73 -15.10
N CYS A 269 13.83 -2.92 -14.05
CA CYS A 269 14.91 -2.34 -13.24
C CYS A 269 15.41 -3.32 -12.16
N GLU A 270 14.63 -4.35 -11.84
CA GLU A 270 14.93 -5.30 -10.78
C GLU A 270 15.65 -6.55 -11.31
N SER A 271 16.66 -6.99 -10.55
CA SER A 271 17.23 -8.33 -10.68
C SER A 271 16.26 -9.42 -10.19
N PRO A 272 16.46 -10.70 -10.57
CA PRO A 272 15.62 -11.80 -10.09
C PRO A 272 15.55 -11.91 -8.56
N SER A 273 16.64 -11.64 -7.85
CA SER A 273 16.66 -11.61 -6.37
C SER A 273 15.84 -10.45 -5.82
N GLN A 274 15.92 -9.26 -6.41
CA GLN A 274 15.10 -8.11 -6.00
C GLN A 274 13.61 -8.34 -6.21
N ARG A 275 13.21 -8.99 -7.33
CA ARG A 275 11.81 -9.39 -7.56
C ARG A 275 11.31 -10.34 -6.47
N GLN A 276 12.17 -11.27 -6.04
CA GLN A 276 11.85 -12.18 -4.94
C GLN A 276 11.70 -11.43 -3.61
N PHE A 277 12.64 -10.54 -3.27
CA PHE A 277 12.51 -9.68 -2.09
C PHE A 277 11.24 -8.84 -2.11
N HIS A 278 10.89 -8.22 -3.24
CA HIS A 278 9.65 -7.45 -3.38
C HIS A 278 8.42 -8.31 -3.06
N LYS A 279 8.36 -9.53 -3.59
CA LYS A 279 7.29 -10.48 -3.27
C LYS A 279 7.27 -10.82 -1.77
N ASP A 280 8.42 -11.14 -1.19
CA ASP A 280 8.52 -11.53 0.22
C ASP A 280 8.12 -10.37 1.16
N LEU A 281 8.54 -9.14 0.87
CA LEU A 281 8.11 -7.94 1.59
C LEU A 281 6.59 -7.78 1.59
N ARG A 282 5.95 -7.98 0.42
CA ARG A 282 4.49 -7.92 0.28
C ARG A 282 3.80 -9.01 1.09
N ASP A 283 4.28 -10.23 1.01
CA ASP A 283 3.71 -11.38 1.73
C ASP A 283 3.84 -11.20 3.25
N ARG A 284 4.99 -10.70 3.74
CA ARG A 284 5.20 -10.38 5.16
C ARG A 284 4.23 -9.31 5.67
N VAL A 285 4.05 -8.20 4.94
CA VAL A 285 3.11 -7.13 5.33
C VAL A 285 1.68 -7.67 5.39
N ASN A 286 1.27 -8.47 4.39
CA ASN A 286 -0.06 -9.09 4.36
C ASN A 286 -0.27 -10.05 5.54
N GLU A 287 0.71 -10.90 5.82
CA GLU A 287 0.64 -11.88 6.91
C GLU A 287 0.62 -11.20 8.29
N ALA A 288 1.49 -10.21 8.51
CA ALA A 288 1.55 -9.46 9.76
C ALA A 288 0.29 -8.63 10.00
N THR A 289 -0.19 -7.93 8.98
CA THR A 289 -1.45 -7.16 9.05
C THR A 289 -2.65 -8.08 9.33
N ASN A 290 -2.69 -9.27 8.72
CA ASN A 290 -3.75 -10.24 8.97
C ASN A 290 -3.68 -10.82 10.40
N SER A 291 -2.48 -11.12 10.88
CA SER A 291 -2.25 -11.62 12.25
C SER A 291 -2.58 -10.57 13.33
N GLY A 292 -2.48 -9.29 12.96
CA GLY A 292 -2.81 -8.15 13.82
C GLY A 292 -4.29 -7.78 13.90
N LYS A 293 -5.15 -8.38 13.06
CA LYS A 293 -6.59 -8.10 13.09
C LYS A 293 -7.18 -8.40 14.46
N ILE A 294 -8.20 -7.62 14.84
CA ILE A 294 -8.77 -7.67 16.19
C ILE A 294 -9.39 -9.04 16.53
N ASP A 295 -9.90 -9.74 15.52
CA ASP A 295 -10.56 -11.03 15.57
C ASP A 295 -9.64 -12.21 15.19
N PHE A 296 -8.36 -11.94 14.89
CA PHE A 296 -7.43 -12.99 14.50
C PHE A 296 -7.18 -13.96 15.65
N ASN A 297 -7.21 -15.25 15.34
CA ASN A 297 -7.05 -16.31 16.32
C ASN A 297 -5.57 -16.55 16.67
N TRP A 298 -5.18 -16.14 17.88
CA TRP A 298 -3.83 -16.26 18.43
C TRP A 298 -3.47 -17.64 18.97
N THR A 299 -4.42 -18.57 19.14
CA THR A 299 -4.18 -19.87 19.82
C THR A 299 -3.06 -20.71 19.20
N LYS A 300 -2.79 -20.53 17.90
CA LYS A 300 -1.72 -21.25 17.19
C LYS A 300 -0.37 -20.53 17.23
N MET A 301 -0.33 -19.29 17.70
CA MET A 301 0.89 -18.48 17.71
C MET A 301 1.80 -18.90 18.85
N LYS A 302 3.07 -19.15 18.52
CA LYS A 302 4.06 -19.69 19.45
C LYS A 302 5.40 -19.01 19.23
N HIS A 303 5.83 -18.20 20.20
CA HIS A 303 7.17 -17.62 20.22
C HIS A 303 8.09 -18.45 21.11
N GLY A 304 9.11 -19.07 20.51
CA GLY A 304 9.93 -20.08 21.19
C GLY A 304 10.64 -19.58 22.44
N SER A 305 11.10 -18.32 22.48
CA SER A 305 11.82 -17.79 23.65
C SER A 305 10.86 -17.43 24.79
N ILE A 306 9.67 -16.93 24.47
CA ILE A 306 8.62 -16.58 25.44
C ILE A 306 8.03 -17.84 26.07
N LEU A 307 7.75 -18.87 25.26
CA LEU A 307 7.15 -20.10 25.76
C LEU A 307 8.04 -20.84 26.78
N ARG A 308 9.36 -20.66 26.71
CA ARG A 308 10.32 -21.20 27.71
C ARG A 308 10.27 -20.47 29.05
N ARG A 309 9.68 -19.28 29.12
CA ARG A 309 9.61 -18.43 30.32
C ARG A 309 8.29 -18.53 31.07
N ILE A 310 7.31 -19.24 30.52
CA ILE A 310 5.97 -19.39 31.11
C ILE A 310 5.74 -20.84 31.54
N LEU A 311 4.90 -21.05 32.55
CA LEU A 311 4.57 -22.39 33.04
C LEU A 311 3.72 -23.15 32.01
N PRO A 312 3.78 -24.49 31.95
CA PRO A 312 2.99 -25.28 30.99
C PRO A 312 1.48 -24.97 31.01
N LYS A 313 0.89 -24.85 32.22
CA LYS A 313 -0.53 -24.49 32.41
C LYS A 313 -0.86 -23.06 31.98
N GLU A 314 0.11 -22.16 31.98
CA GLU A 314 -0.06 -20.80 31.44
C GLU A 314 0.02 -20.80 29.93
N SER A 315 0.94 -21.60 29.37
CA SER A 315 1.12 -21.77 27.93
C SER A 315 -0.15 -22.25 27.25
N GLU A 316 -0.89 -23.18 27.86
CA GLU A 316 -2.18 -23.67 27.35
C GLU A 316 -3.22 -22.54 27.19
N ARG A 317 -3.15 -21.49 28.02
CA ARG A 317 -4.19 -20.45 28.09
C ARG A 317 -3.80 -19.12 27.44
N PHE A 318 -2.51 -18.80 27.48
CA PHE A 318 -1.98 -17.47 27.15
C PHE A 318 -0.82 -17.51 26.14
N SER A 319 -0.46 -18.67 25.58
CA SER A 319 0.64 -18.76 24.60
C SER A 319 0.48 -17.77 23.44
N GLY A 320 -0.71 -17.71 22.83
CA GLY A 320 -1.00 -16.77 21.75
C GLY A 320 -0.81 -15.32 22.14
N LEU A 321 -1.43 -14.92 23.26
CA LEU A 321 -1.34 -13.58 23.83
C LEU A 321 0.10 -13.15 24.11
N CYS A 322 0.90 -14.04 24.71
CA CYS A 322 2.29 -13.72 25.04
C CYS A 322 3.20 -13.71 23.81
N SER A 323 2.80 -14.41 22.74
CA SER A 323 3.62 -14.58 21.53
C SER A 323 3.36 -13.53 20.47
N ILE A 324 2.14 -12.99 20.34
CA ILE A 324 1.78 -12.10 19.23
C ILE A 324 2.69 -10.88 19.11
N LEU A 325 2.94 -10.16 20.21
CA LEU A 325 3.73 -8.93 20.15
C LEU A 325 5.20 -9.22 19.75
N PRO A 326 5.94 -10.14 20.41
CA PRO A 326 7.29 -10.49 19.97
C PRO A 326 7.35 -11.01 18.53
N ILE A 327 6.39 -11.84 18.10
CA ILE A 327 6.33 -12.32 16.71
C ILE A 327 6.23 -11.15 15.72
N LEU A 328 5.35 -10.18 15.98
CA LEU A 328 5.18 -9.04 15.08
C LEU A 328 6.38 -8.10 15.07
N VAL A 329 7.11 -7.99 16.18
CA VAL A 329 8.34 -7.18 16.26
C VAL A 329 9.50 -7.89 15.54
N ASP A 330 9.72 -9.19 15.80
CA ASP A 330 10.77 -9.96 15.12
C ASP A 330 10.55 -9.97 13.59
N LYS A 331 9.29 -10.11 13.14
CA LYS A 331 8.95 -10.01 11.71
C LYS A 331 9.27 -8.64 11.12
N LEU A 332 9.24 -7.58 11.94
CA LEU A 332 9.53 -6.23 11.47
C LEU A 332 11.04 -6.01 11.35
N ASP A 333 11.85 -6.63 12.21
CA ASP A 333 13.30 -6.71 12.03
C ASP A 333 13.65 -7.42 10.72
N ASP A 334 13.07 -8.60 10.48
CA ASP A 334 13.25 -9.34 9.23
C ASP A 334 12.86 -8.48 8.01
N PHE A 335 11.74 -7.76 8.11
CA PHE A 335 11.27 -6.88 7.05
C PHE A 335 12.24 -5.73 6.78
N ASP A 336 12.75 -5.06 7.82
CA ASP A 336 13.73 -3.99 7.66
C ASP A 336 15.04 -4.49 7.05
N HIS A 337 15.48 -5.69 7.43
CA HIS A 337 16.64 -6.34 6.83
C HIS A 337 16.42 -6.66 5.35
N ASP A 338 15.31 -7.33 5.00
CA ASP A 338 14.96 -7.66 3.61
C ASP A 338 14.84 -6.38 2.76
N LEU A 339 14.25 -5.32 3.33
CA LEU A 339 14.14 -4.02 2.68
C LEU A 339 15.50 -3.37 2.47
N HIS A 340 16.40 -3.46 3.45
CA HIS A 340 17.76 -2.99 3.33
C HIS A 340 18.50 -3.71 2.19
N GLU A 341 18.44 -5.04 2.14
CA GLU A 341 19.08 -5.84 1.08
C GLU A 341 18.51 -5.50 -0.32
N TYR A 342 17.20 -5.35 -0.42
CA TYR A 342 16.53 -4.91 -1.65
C TYR A 342 17.07 -3.56 -2.15
N LEU A 343 17.15 -2.56 -1.25
CA LEU A 343 17.61 -1.20 -1.58
C LEU A 343 19.13 -1.15 -1.81
N SER A 344 19.91 -1.91 -1.04
CA SER A 344 21.37 -1.99 -1.14
C SER A 344 21.84 -2.53 -2.49
N SER A 345 21.00 -3.33 -3.13
CA SER A 345 21.20 -3.81 -4.49
C SER A 345 21.02 -2.74 -5.58
N PHE A 346 20.55 -1.53 -5.23
CA PHE A 346 20.48 -0.35 -6.09
C PHE A 346 21.49 0.73 -5.67
N PRO A 347 22.79 0.60 -6.00
CA PRO A 347 23.83 1.49 -5.50
C PRO A 347 23.60 2.98 -5.82
N ILE A 348 22.93 3.27 -6.94
CA ILE A 348 22.63 4.64 -7.39
C ILE A 348 21.49 5.28 -6.56
N ALA A 349 20.53 4.49 -6.07
CA ALA A 349 19.41 4.99 -5.28
C ALA A 349 19.85 5.45 -3.87
N ILE A 350 20.97 4.92 -3.37
CA ILE A 350 21.47 5.14 -2.01
C ILE A 350 22.35 6.41 -1.92
N GLN A 351 23.01 6.81 -3.01
CA GLN A 351 24.03 7.87 -3.00
C GLN A 351 23.49 9.31 -2.88
N VAL A 352 22.17 9.52 -2.84
CA VAL A 352 21.55 10.86 -2.89
C VAL A 352 20.63 11.14 -1.69
N LEU A 353 20.84 10.44 -0.57
CA LEU A 353 20.26 10.75 0.74
C LEU A 353 21.36 10.79 1.80
#